data_AF-A0A1B9GXL8-F1
#
_entry.id   AF-A0A1B9GXL8-F1
#
_cell.length_a   1.000
_cell.length_b   1.000
_cell.length_c   1.000
_cell.angle_alpha   90.00
_cell.angle_beta   90.00
_cell.angle_gamma   90.00
#
_symmetry.space_group_name_H-M   'P 1'
#
loop_
_entity.id
_entity.type
_entity.pdbx_description
1 polymer ?
#
loop_
_entity_poly.entity_id
_entity_poly.type
_entity_poly.pdbx_seq_one_letter_code
_entity_poly.pdbx_strand_id
1 'polypeptide(L)'
;MADIAIASSSSTPRTESVGSTLASAIALLENDQNLKKQIREAVEPIDDLSRSAITELNKLHSAPHSQHAEICQNAADIIGRTQPIWVTVAALIPQGEFYRYQFAVGPTMRNLTTSLVLARFMLHDELTPAHTVSKILGLQQEGTEALQLSAEDYLQGVIGSVNELPRLSINAVTAQNFDLPIKISSFVNDIFASYSLLNLRNDALRRKFDSLKYDLKRCEDVVYDLTLRGLTKPRE
;
A
#
# COMPACT_ATOMS: atom_id res chain seq x y z
N MET A 1 -45.04 -34.88 -9.34
CA MET A 1 -44.83 -35.32 -10.73
C MET A 1 -44.31 -34.13 -11.51
N ALA A 2 -42.99 -34.08 -11.71
CA ALA A 2 -42.34 -33.24 -12.71
C ALA A 2 -41.16 -34.07 -13.21
N ASP A 3 -41.38 -34.71 -14.36
CA ASP A 3 -40.42 -35.59 -15.03
C ASP A 3 -39.20 -34.78 -15.47
N ILE A 4 -38.05 -35.09 -14.89
CA ILE A 4 -36.75 -34.74 -15.47
C ILE A 4 -36.51 -35.79 -16.56
N ALA A 5 -36.91 -35.45 -17.78
CA ALA A 5 -36.56 -36.22 -18.97
C ALA A 5 -35.05 -36.20 -19.14
N ILE A 6 -34.38 -37.28 -18.71
CA ILE A 6 -32.99 -37.58 -19.07
C ILE A 6 -33.01 -37.88 -20.57
N ALA A 7 -32.68 -36.86 -21.37
CA ALA A 7 -32.48 -37.01 -22.79
C ALA A 7 -31.48 -38.15 -23.05
N SER A 8 -31.84 -39.04 -23.97
CA SER A 8 -31.03 -40.18 -24.41
C SER A 8 -29.64 -39.72 -24.85
N SER A 9 -28.63 -39.89 -24.00
CA SER A 9 -27.25 -39.55 -24.31
C SER A 9 -26.64 -40.63 -25.19
N SER A 10 -26.36 -40.30 -26.46
CA SER A 10 -25.30 -40.98 -27.21
C SER A 10 -24.03 -40.96 -26.35
N SER A 11 -23.48 -42.13 -26.00
CA SER A 11 -22.29 -42.19 -25.16
C SER A 11 -21.09 -41.64 -25.93
N THR A 12 -20.77 -40.35 -25.74
CA THR A 12 -19.49 -39.79 -26.18
C THR A 12 -18.38 -40.70 -25.65
N PRO A 13 -17.49 -41.19 -26.52
CA PRO A 13 -16.35 -41.99 -26.12
C PRO A 13 -15.63 -41.31 -24.95
N ARG A 14 -15.25 -42.09 -23.93
CA ARG A 14 -14.58 -41.56 -22.73
C ARG A 14 -13.38 -40.67 -23.08
N THR A 15 -12.62 -41.03 -24.10
CA THR A 15 -11.50 -40.26 -24.64
C THR A 15 -11.90 -38.89 -25.17
N GLU A 16 -13.05 -38.79 -25.83
CA GLU A 16 -13.59 -37.55 -26.40
C GLU A 16 -14.22 -36.66 -25.32
N SER A 17 -14.89 -37.25 -24.34
CA SER A 17 -15.40 -36.54 -23.15
C SER A 17 -14.27 -35.97 -22.28
N VAL A 18 -13.21 -36.76 -22.01
CA VAL A 18 -12.03 -36.30 -21.26
C VAL A 18 -11.29 -35.22 -22.05
N GLY A 19 -11.06 -35.42 -23.35
CA GLY A 19 -10.38 -34.46 -24.20
C GLY A 19 -11.10 -33.10 -24.27
N SER A 20 -12.41 -33.10 -24.51
CA SER A 20 -13.22 -31.87 -24.57
C SER A 20 -13.33 -31.17 -23.22
N THR A 21 -13.52 -31.91 -22.12
CA THR A 21 -13.63 -31.33 -20.77
C THR A 21 -12.30 -30.70 -20.32
N LEU A 22 -11.19 -31.41 -20.51
CA LEU A 22 -9.86 -30.87 -20.16
C LEU A 22 -9.45 -29.71 -21.07
N ALA A 23 -9.79 -29.73 -22.36
CA ALA A 23 -9.51 -28.62 -23.25
C ALA A 23 -10.19 -27.31 -22.79
N SER A 24 -11.44 -27.39 -22.33
CA SER A 24 -12.13 -26.22 -21.76
C SER A 24 -11.45 -25.70 -20.49
N ALA A 25 -11.04 -26.60 -19.59
CA ALA A 25 -10.32 -26.22 -18.37
C ALA A 25 -8.94 -25.59 -18.67
N ILE A 26 -8.21 -26.12 -19.65
CA ILE A 26 -6.93 -25.57 -20.12
C ILE A 26 -7.13 -24.16 -20.69
N ALA A 27 -8.14 -23.96 -21.55
CA ALA A 27 -8.43 -22.64 -22.11
C ALA A 27 -8.79 -21.60 -21.04
N LEU A 28 -9.54 -21.99 -20.00
CA LEU A 28 -9.83 -21.12 -18.86
C LEU A 28 -8.56 -20.73 -18.08
N LEU A 29 -7.65 -21.67 -17.89
CA LEU A 29 -6.36 -21.42 -17.23
C LEU A 29 -5.49 -20.45 -18.05
N GLU A 30 -5.39 -20.68 -19.37
CA GLU A 30 -4.64 -19.81 -20.28
C GLU A 30 -5.21 -18.39 -20.31
N ASN A 31 -6.54 -18.25 -20.35
CA ASN A 31 -7.19 -16.95 -20.29
C ASN A 31 -6.92 -16.21 -18.96
N ASP A 32 -6.97 -16.92 -17.83
CA ASP A 32 -6.63 -16.35 -16.52
C ASP A 32 -5.17 -15.89 -16.46
N GLN A 33 -4.23 -16.69 -16.99
CA GLN A 33 -2.82 -16.32 -17.06
C GLN A 33 -2.59 -15.09 -17.94
N ASN A 34 -3.25 -15.03 -19.11
CA ASN A 34 -3.17 -13.89 -20.00
C ASN A 34 -3.74 -12.62 -19.35
N LEU A 35 -4.88 -12.72 -18.67
CA LEU A 35 -5.48 -11.60 -17.97
C LEU A 35 -4.57 -11.08 -16.85
N LYS A 36 -3.98 -11.98 -16.06
CA LYS A 36 -2.99 -11.60 -15.02
C LYS A 36 -1.80 -10.85 -15.59
N LYS A 37 -1.33 -11.22 -16.79
CA LYS A 37 -0.26 -10.53 -17.50
C LYS A 37 -0.71 -9.12 -17.94
N GLN A 38 -1.88 -9.02 -18.57
CA GLN A 38 -2.46 -7.74 -19.01
C GLN A 38 -2.67 -6.76 -17.85
N ILE A 39 -3.14 -7.25 -16.69
CA ILE A 39 -3.31 -6.41 -15.49
C ILE A 39 -1.96 -5.86 -15.02
N ARG A 40 -0.90 -6.68 -14.98
CA ARG A 40 0.44 -6.21 -14.60
C ARG A 40 0.98 -5.16 -15.56
N GLU A 41 0.81 -5.37 -16.86
CA GLU A 41 1.21 -4.40 -17.89
C GLU A 41 0.42 -3.08 -17.74
N ALA A 42 -0.87 -3.14 -17.44
CA ALA A 42 -1.70 -1.95 -17.20
C ALA A 42 -1.32 -1.19 -15.91
N VAL A 43 -0.71 -1.86 -14.93
CA VAL A 43 -0.24 -1.27 -13.67
C VAL A 43 1.14 -0.61 -13.80
N GLU A 44 1.95 -0.99 -14.79
CA GLU A 44 3.32 -0.48 -14.97
C GLU A 44 3.45 1.05 -14.96
N PRO A 45 2.58 1.83 -15.65
CA PRO A 45 2.63 3.29 -15.59
C PRO A 45 2.35 3.86 -14.18
N ILE A 46 1.55 3.15 -13.38
CA ILE A 46 1.28 3.51 -11.98
C ILE A 46 2.53 3.22 -11.13
N ASP A 47 3.20 2.10 -11.38
CA ASP A 47 4.47 1.77 -10.73
C ASP A 47 5.57 2.79 -11.04
N ASP A 48 5.63 3.34 -12.26
CA ASP A 48 6.54 4.43 -12.62
C ASP A 48 6.28 5.70 -11.81
N LEU A 49 5.00 6.07 -11.63
CA LEU A 49 4.62 7.20 -10.78
C LEU A 49 4.93 6.92 -9.31
N SER A 50 4.70 5.68 -8.84
CA SER A 50 5.07 5.26 -7.49
C SER A 50 6.57 5.38 -7.25
N ARG A 51 7.42 4.90 -8.17
CA ARG A 51 8.89 5.07 -8.09
C ARG A 51 9.30 6.54 -8.10
N SER A 52 8.61 7.37 -8.89
CA SER A 52 8.86 8.80 -8.97
C SER A 52 8.52 9.50 -7.64
N ALA A 53 7.39 9.16 -7.01
CA ALA A 53 7.00 9.68 -5.70
C ALA A 53 7.98 9.24 -4.59
N ILE A 54 8.42 7.98 -4.61
CA ILE A 54 9.46 7.48 -3.69
C ILE A 54 10.77 8.25 -3.87
N THR A 55 11.17 8.51 -5.12
CA THR A 55 12.37 9.29 -5.43
C THR A 55 12.27 10.73 -4.93
N GLU A 56 11.10 11.35 -5.08
CA GLU A 56 10.84 12.68 -4.54
C GLU A 56 10.97 12.70 -3.02
N LEU A 57 10.30 11.78 -2.31
CA LEU A 57 10.33 11.70 -0.84
C LEU A 57 11.71 11.37 -0.28
N ASN A 58 12.54 10.62 -1.01
CA ASN A 58 13.91 10.34 -0.58
C ASN A 58 14.74 11.62 -0.40
N LYS A 59 14.38 12.73 -1.07
CA LYS A 59 15.05 14.03 -0.89
C LYS A 59 14.89 14.59 0.52
N LEU A 60 13.85 14.18 1.27
CA LEU A 60 13.65 14.60 2.68
C LEU A 60 14.88 14.32 3.55
N HIS A 61 15.64 13.28 3.22
CA HIS A 61 16.82 12.86 3.98
C HIS A 61 18.04 13.77 3.83
N SER A 62 18.08 14.64 2.82
CA SER A 62 19.21 15.54 2.57
C SER A 62 18.80 17.00 2.38
N ALA A 63 17.51 17.27 2.12
CA ALA A 63 17.01 18.62 1.92
C ALA A 63 16.88 19.40 3.25
N PRO A 64 17.08 20.73 3.23
CA PRO A 64 16.75 21.60 4.35
C PRO A 64 15.28 21.49 4.74
N HIS A 65 14.99 21.70 6.04
CA HIS A 65 13.62 21.60 6.56
C HIS A 65 12.63 22.53 5.84
N SER A 66 13.07 23.71 5.38
CA SER A 66 12.24 24.64 4.62
C SER A 66 11.69 24.08 3.31
N GLN A 67 12.31 23.04 2.73
CA GLN A 67 11.88 22.39 1.49
C GLN A 67 11.02 21.15 1.75
N HIS A 68 10.90 20.68 3.00
CA HIS A 68 10.19 19.43 3.30
C HIS A 68 8.72 19.48 2.88
N ALA A 69 8.03 20.59 3.11
CA ALA A 69 6.64 20.75 2.71
C ALA A 69 6.46 20.70 1.19
N GLU A 70 7.32 21.38 0.43
CA GLU A 70 7.30 21.37 -1.03
C GLU A 70 7.56 19.96 -1.58
N ILE A 71 8.57 19.26 -1.07
CA ILE A 71 8.88 17.87 -1.45
C ILE A 71 7.68 16.95 -1.21
N CYS A 72 7.03 17.07 -0.04
CA CYS A 72 5.87 16.25 0.28
C CYS A 72 4.67 16.58 -0.60
N GLN A 73 4.44 17.86 -0.93
CA GLN A 73 3.37 18.26 -1.84
C GLN A 73 3.63 17.74 -3.25
N ASN A 74 4.86 17.87 -3.76
CA ASN A 74 5.25 17.32 -5.07
C ASN A 74 5.03 15.81 -5.14
N ALA A 75 5.40 15.07 -4.09
CA ALA A 75 5.15 13.64 -4.02
C ALA A 75 3.65 13.31 -4.02
N ALA A 76 2.83 14.06 -3.28
CA ALA A 76 1.38 13.90 -3.28
C ALA A 76 0.76 14.19 -4.66
N ASP A 77 1.24 15.22 -5.36
CA ASP A 77 0.81 15.58 -6.71
C ASP A 77 1.20 14.50 -7.74
N ILE A 78 2.41 13.93 -7.63
CA ILE A 78 2.84 12.77 -8.44
C ILE A 78 1.89 11.59 -8.24
N ILE A 79 1.51 11.31 -6.98
CA ILE A 79 0.56 10.23 -6.66
C ILE A 79 -0.83 10.54 -7.23
N GLY A 80 -1.28 11.79 -7.15
CA GLY A 80 -2.57 12.22 -7.74
C GLY A 80 -2.67 11.97 -9.25
N ARG A 81 -1.55 11.98 -9.98
CA ARG A 81 -1.50 11.63 -11.41
C ARG A 81 -1.82 10.17 -11.72
N THR A 82 -1.89 9.30 -10.70
CA THR A 82 -2.29 7.89 -10.88
C THR A 82 -3.80 7.73 -11.10
N GLN A 83 -4.61 8.69 -10.65
CA GLN A 83 -6.07 8.63 -10.71
C GLN A 83 -6.62 8.20 -12.08
N PRO A 84 -6.30 8.86 -13.21
CA PRO A 84 -6.88 8.48 -14.50
C PRO A 84 -6.46 7.09 -14.99
N ILE A 85 -5.33 6.56 -14.51
CA ILE A 85 -4.76 5.29 -14.99
C ILE A 85 -5.47 4.09 -14.36
N TRP A 86 -5.99 4.25 -13.13
CA TRP A 86 -6.73 3.18 -12.45
C TRP A 86 -7.99 2.73 -13.18
N VAL A 87 -8.61 3.60 -13.99
CA VAL A 87 -9.77 3.24 -14.83
C VAL A 87 -9.40 2.14 -15.83
N THR A 88 -8.21 2.22 -16.44
CA THR A 88 -7.71 1.20 -17.37
C THR A 88 -7.46 -0.14 -16.67
N VAL A 89 -6.93 -0.10 -15.45
CA VAL A 89 -6.71 -1.31 -14.64
C VAL A 89 -8.03 -1.93 -14.20
N ALA A 90 -8.98 -1.11 -13.75
CA ALA A 90 -10.30 -1.55 -13.30
C ALA A 90 -11.10 -2.21 -14.43
N ALA A 91 -11.02 -1.69 -15.66
CA ALA A 91 -11.69 -2.24 -16.83
C ALA A 91 -11.27 -3.69 -17.17
N LEU A 92 -10.07 -4.11 -16.74
CA LEU A 92 -9.59 -5.48 -16.93
C LEU A 92 -10.08 -6.45 -15.84
N ILE A 93 -10.46 -5.96 -14.66
CA ILE A 93 -10.82 -6.80 -13.53
C ILE A 93 -12.32 -7.10 -13.58
N PRO A 94 -12.74 -8.38 -13.68
CA PRO A 94 -14.15 -8.73 -13.66
C PRO A 94 -14.83 -8.26 -12.36
N GLN A 95 -16.07 -7.79 -12.47
CA GLN A 95 -16.84 -7.38 -11.29
C GLN A 95 -16.91 -8.51 -10.26
N GLY A 96 -16.62 -8.17 -8.99
CA GLY A 96 -16.62 -9.12 -7.88
C GLY A 96 -15.36 -9.99 -7.78
N GLU A 97 -14.43 -9.93 -8.73
CA GLU A 97 -13.20 -10.73 -8.73
C GLU A 97 -11.95 -9.99 -8.22
N PHE A 98 -12.11 -8.83 -7.58
CA PHE A 98 -10.99 -8.03 -7.05
C PHE A 98 -9.95 -8.88 -6.30
N TYR A 99 -10.38 -9.68 -5.32
CA TYR A 99 -9.48 -10.47 -4.48
C TYR A 99 -8.70 -11.54 -5.25
N ARG A 100 -9.21 -12.01 -6.39
CA ARG A 100 -8.50 -12.94 -7.27
C ARG A 100 -7.30 -12.30 -7.94
N TYR A 101 -7.41 -11.00 -8.27
CA TYR A 101 -6.38 -10.23 -8.97
C TYR A 101 -5.61 -9.25 -8.06
N GLN A 102 -5.94 -9.20 -6.77
CA GLN A 102 -5.30 -8.33 -5.78
C GLN A 102 -3.78 -8.52 -5.74
N PHE A 103 -3.26 -9.72 -5.98
CA PHE A 103 -1.81 -9.96 -5.99
C PHE A 103 -1.06 -9.09 -7.02
N ALA A 104 -1.72 -8.63 -8.09
CA ALA A 104 -1.13 -7.81 -9.14
C ALA A 104 -1.16 -6.31 -8.78
N VAL A 105 -2.25 -5.83 -8.17
CA VAL A 105 -2.44 -4.40 -7.87
C VAL A 105 -2.03 -4.01 -6.44
N GLY A 106 -2.09 -4.96 -5.50
CA GLY A 106 -1.83 -4.76 -4.07
C GLY A 106 -0.41 -4.25 -3.77
N PRO A 107 0.68 -4.78 -4.37
CA PRO A 107 2.02 -4.21 -4.20
C PRO A 107 2.10 -2.71 -4.52
N THR A 108 1.52 -2.31 -5.65
CA THR A 108 1.49 -0.91 -6.10
C THR A 108 0.66 -0.04 -5.16
N MET A 109 -0.54 -0.50 -4.77
CA MET A 109 -1.39 0.21 -3.80
C MET A 109 -0.69 0.40 -2.46
N ARG A 110 0.04 -0.62 -1.97
CA ARG A 110 0.86 -0.53 -0.75
C ARG A 110 1.95 0.52 -0.88
N ASN A 111 2.71 0.53 -1.98
CA ASN A 111 3.79 1.50 -2.19
C ASN A 111 3.26 2.94 -2.29
N LEU A 112 2.15 3.15 -3.00
CA LEU A 112 1.51 4.46 -3.07
C LEU A 112 0.98 4.90 -1.70
N THR A 113 0.38 3.98 -0.93
CA THR A 113 -0.06 4.25 0.45
C THR A 113 1.12 4.65 1.34
N THR A 114 2.24 3.92 1.27
CA THR A 114 3.48 4.23 1.99
C THR A 114 3.94 5.66 1.71
N SER A 115 4.05 6.03 0.44
CA SER A 115 4.50 7.36 0.04
C SER A 115 3.51 8.46 0.45
N LEU A 116 2.20 8.22 0.25
CA LEU A 116 1.17 9.22 0.56
C LEU A 116 1.04 9.47 2.06
N VAL A 117 1.05 8.42 2.87
CA VAL A 117 0.97 8.53 4.34
C VAL A 117 2.21 9.25 4.88
N LEU A 118 3.41 8.95 4.36
CA LEU A 118 4.62 9.69 4.74
C LEU A 118 4.52 11.17 4.39
N ALA A 119 4.15 11.48 3.14
CA ALA A 119 4.01 12.87 2.68
C ALA A 119 2.99 13.65 3.53
N ARG A 120 1.83 13.05 3.80
CA ARG A 120 0.75 13.70 4.56
C ARG A 120 1.05 13.82 6.05
N PHE A 121 1.76 12.86 6.65
CA PHE A 121 2.26 13.01 8.02
C PHE A 121 3.16 14.25 8.12
N MET A 122 4.09 14.43 7.18
CA MET A 122 4.98 15.61 7.17
C MET A 122 4.23 16.94 6.95
N LEU A 123 3.12 16.93 6.23
CA LEU A 123 2.32 18.12 5.92
C LEU A 123 1.31 18.47 7.02
N HIS A 124 0.74 17.47 7.69
CA HIS A 124 -0.45 17.63 8.52
C HIS A 124 -0.34 17.04 9.93
N ASP A 125 0.75 16.34 10.24
CA ASP A 125 0.99 15.72 11.55
C ASP A 125 -0.13 14.71 11.93
N GLU A 126 -0.66 13.98 10.94
CA GLU A 126 -1.76 13.03 11.10
C GLU A 126 -1.53 11.71 10.35
N LEU A 127 -2.18 10.65 10.82
CA LEU A 127 -2.31 9.41 10.04
C LEU A 127 -3.45 9.56 9.03
N THR A 128 -3.13 9.48 7.74
CA THR A 128 -4.14 9.62 6.69
C THR A 128 -5.09 8.41 6.68
N PRO A 129 -6.42 8.61 6.83
CA PRO A 129 -7.38 7.51 6.82
C PRO A 129 -7.43 6.75 5.49
N ALA A 130 -7.76 5.46 5.54
CA ALA A 130 -7.82 4.59 4.36
C ALA A 130 -8.77 5.11 3.26
N HIS A 131 -9.91 5.70 3.61
CA HIS A 131 -10.83 6.27 2.63
C HIS A 131 -10.23 7.48 1.90
N THR A 132 -9.48 8.34 2.62
CA THR A 132 -8.77 9.48 2.03
C THR A 132 -7.67 9.00 1.09
N VAL A 133 -6.92 7.96 1.48
CA VAL A 133 -5.94 7.31 0.60
C VAL A 133 -6.63 6.81 -0.67
N SER A 134 -7.67 5.98 -0.56
CA SER A 134 -8.42 5.46 -1.70
C SER A 134 -8.92 6.56 -2.65
N LYS A 135 -9.42 7.66 -2.10
CA LYS A 135 -9.86 8.82 -2.88
C LYS A 135 -8.71 9.49 -3.63
N ILE A 136 -7.59 9.76 -2.94
CA ILE A 136 -6.42 10.41 -3.55
C ILE A 136 -5.81 9.52 -4.63
N LEU A 137 -5.74 8.20 -4.41
CA LEU A 137 -5.24 7.26 -5.41
C LEU A 137 -6.17 7.15 -6.63
N GLY A 138 -7.46 7.46 -6.51
CA GLY A 138 -8.44 7.34 -7.61
C GLY A 138 -9.18 5.99 -7.62
N LEU A 139 -9.25 5.31 -6.48
CA LEU A 139 -9.97 4.06 -6.32
C LEU A 139 -11.47 4.26 -6.01
N GLN A 140 -11.90 5.51 -5.84
CA GLN A 140 -13.29 5.90 -5.54
C GLN A 140 -13.78 6.92 -6.56
N GLN A 141 -13.75 6.54 -7.84
CA GLN A 141 -14.24 7.35 -8.95
C GLN A 141 -15.02 6.49 -9.94
N GLU A 142 -15.72 7.13 -10.87
CA GLU A 142 -16.43 6.44 -11.95
C GLU A 142 -15.45 5.59 -12.78
N GLY A 143 -15.79 4.32 -12.97
CA GLY A 143 -14.96 3.36 -13.71
C GLY A 143 -13.89 2.66 -12.88
N THR A 144 -13.84 2.85 -11.55
CA THR A 144 -12.94 2.10 -10.65
C THR A 144 -13.68 1.23 -9.62
N GLU A 145 -14.96 0.95 -9.84
CA GLU A 145 -15.82 0.21 -8.90
C GLU A 145 -15.35 -1.24 -8.65
N ALA A 146 -14.57 -1.81 -9.57
CA ALA A 146 -13.96 -3.13 -9.42
C ALA A 146 -12.72 -3.13 -8.51
N LEU A 147 -12.21 -1.96 -8.12
CA LEU A 147 -11.03 -1.78 -7.30
C LEU A 147 -11.39 -1.35 -5.88
N GLN A 148 -10.55 -1.74 -4.93
CA GLN A 148 -10.61 -1.23 -3.56
C GLN A 148 -9.23 -1.32 -2.90
N LEU A 149 -8.94 -0.39 -1.99
CA LEU A 149 -7.80 -0.54 -1.09
C LEU A 149 -8.18 -1.52 0.02
N SER A 150 -7.58 -2.70 0.02
CA SER A 150 -7.82 -3.66 1.10
C SER A 150 -7.28 -3.13 2.43
N ALA A 151 -7.91 -3.53 3.54
CA ALA A 151 -7.42 -3.17 4.87
C ALA A 151 -5.99 -3.67 5.11
N GLU A 152 -5.65 -4.86 4.59
CA GLU A 152 -4.31 -5.41 4.71
C GLU A 152 -3.27 -4.57 3.95
N ASP A 153 -3.57 -4.16 2.72
CA ASP A 153 -2.69 -3.30 1.92
C ASP A 153 -2.51 -1.92 2.57
N TYR A 154 -3.58 -1.33 3.10
CA TYR A 154 -3.48 -0.08 3.85
C TYR A 154 -2.56 -0.23 5.08
N LEU A 155 -2.80 -1.25 5.92
CA LEU A 155 -2.01 -1.47 7.13
C LEU A 155 -0.54 -1.77 6.81
N GLN A 156 -0.26 -2.51 5.74
CA GLN A 156 1.12 -2.74 5.29
C GLN A 156 1.77 -1.47 4.74
N GLY A 157 1.02 -0.61 4.06
CA GLY A 157 1.51 0.68 3.56
C GLY A 157 1.88 1.63 4.71
N VAL A 158 1.04 1.73 5.74
CA VAL A 158 1.32 2.52 6.94
C VAL A 158 2.59 2.04 7.66
N ILE A 159 2.79 0.72 7.80
CA ILE A 159 4.05 0.16 8.32
C ILE A 159 5.23 0.62 7.46
N GLY A 160 5.10 0.58 6.14
CA GLY A 160 6.12 1.05 5.21
C GLY A 160 6.51 2.50 5.45
N SER A 161 5.54 3.38 5.72
CA SER A 161 5.82 4.79 6.04
C SER A 161 6.60 4.92 7.34
N VAL A 162 6.22 4.15 8.37
CA VAL A 162 6.91 4.16 9.67
C VAL A 162 8.36 3.68 9.54
N ASN A 163 8.66 2.71 8.70
CA ASN A 163 10.02 2.18 8.53
C ASN A 163 11.02 3.25 8.04
N GLU A 164 10.57 4.31 7.35
CA GLU A 164 11.44 5.39 6.88
C GLU A 164 11.68 6.50 7.94
N LEU A 165 10.80 6.60 8.95
CA LEU A 165 10.84 7.68 9.93
C LEU A 165 12.07 7.67 10.86
N PRO A 166 12.61 6.53 11.34
CA PRO A 166 13.83 6.54 12.15
C PRO A 166 15.03 7.16 11.42
N ARG A 167 15.16 6.88 10.12
CA ARG A 167 16.21 7.48 9.29
C ARG A 167 16.01 8.99 9.15
N LEU A 168 14.76 9.42 8.90
CA LEU A 168 14.43 10.84 8.81
C LEU A 168 14.70 11.57 10.14
N SER A 169 14.37 10.94 11.27
CA SER A 169 14.60 11.48 12.63
C SER A 169 16.08 11.77 12.87
N ILE A 170 16.97 10.82 12.56
CA ILE A 170 18.43 11.01 12.69
C ILE A 170 18.93 12.15 11.79
N ASN A 171 18.44 12.21 10.55
CA ASN A 171 18.84 13.25 9.60
C ASN A 171 18.32 14.63 10.03
N ALA A 172 17.15 14.70 10.65
CA ALA A 172 16.59 15.93 11.21
C ALA A 172 17.48 16.48 12.34
N VAL A 173 17.93 15.62 13.26
CA VAL A 173 18.91 15.99 14.30
C VAL A 173 20.20 16.52 13.68
N THR A 174 20.70 15.85 12.65
CA THR A 174 21.91 16.27 11.92
C THR A 174 21.74 17.65 11.27
N ALA A 175 20.52 17.96 10.81
CA ALA A 175 20.14 19.27 10.27
C ALA A 175 19.71 20.29 11.34
N GLN A 176 19.95 20.00 12.64
CA GLN A 176 19.57 20.85 13.78
C GLN A 176 18.06 21.12 13.92
N ASN A 177 17.21 20.29 13.31
CA ASN A 177 15.78 20.27 13.56
C ASN A 177 15.48 19.28 14.68
N PHE A 178 15.37 19.76 15.92
CA PHE A 178 15.12 18.93 17.10
C PHE A 178 13.63 18.70 17.38
N ASP A 179 12.73 19.45 16.74
CA ASP A 179 11.28 19.30 16.91
C ASP A 179 10.75 18.08 16.14
N LEU A 180 11.24 17.85 14.91
CA LEU A 180 10.79 16.76 14.06
C LEU A 180 11.02 15.35 14.66
N PRO A 181 12.16 15.04 15.28
CA PRO A 181 12.36 13.77 16.01
C PRO A 181 11.31 13.49 17.09
N ILE A 182 10.86 14.52 17.81
CA ILE A 182 9.83 14.38 18.86
C ILE A 182 8.49 14.00 18.23
N LYS A 183 8.10 14.71 17.17
CA LYS A 183 6.88 14.41 16.41
C LYS A 183 6.88 12.99 15.84
N ILE A 184 7.99 12.61 15.21
CA ILE A 184 8.21 11.26 14.68
C ILE A 184 8.06 10.22 15.79
N SER A 185 8.73 10.41 16.93
CA SER A 185 8.65 9.47 18.05
C SER A 185 7.23 9.30 18.59
N SER A 186 6.47 10.40 18.71
CA SER A 186 5.05 10.34 19.11
C SER A 186 4.23 9.55 18.10
N PHE A 187 4.34 9.89 16.82
CA PHE A 187 3.58 9.25 15.75
C PHE A 187 3.86 7.74 15.65
N VAL A 188 5.13 7.34 15.72
CA VAL A 188 5.54 5.93 15.70
C VAL A 188 5.01 5.18 16.92
N ASN A 189 5.04 5.79 18.11
CA ASN A 189 4.48 5.21 19.32
C ASN A 189 2.96 5.00 19.23
N ASP A 190 2.21 6.00 18.73
CA ASP A 190 0.76 5.93 18.59
C ASP A 190 0.33 4.85 17.58
N ILE A 191 1.07 4.73 16.46
CA ILE A 191 0.88 3.64 15.50
C ILE A 191 1.20 2.29 16.14
N PHE A 192 2.33 2.15 16.83
CA PHE A 192 2.72 0.89 17.46
C PHE A 192 1.69 0.43 18.51
N ALA A 193 1.21 1.35 19.34
CA ALA A 193 0.16 1.09 20.32
C ALA A 193 -1.14 0.64 19.65
N SER A 194 -1.55 1.33 18.59
CA SER A 194 -2.77 0.99 17.83
C SER A 194 -2.68 -0.39 17.16
N TYR A 195 -1.53 -0.72 16.56
CA TYR A 195 -1.32 -2.03 15.95
C TYR A 195 -1.24 -3.16 16.98
N SER A 196 -0.77 -2.88 18.19
CA SER A 196 -0.72 -3.86 19.28
C SER A 196 -2.12 -4.32 19.75
N LEU A 197 -3.16 -3.53 19.48
CA LEU A 197 -4.56 -3.90 19.74
C LEU A 197 -5.12 -4.85 18.67
N LEU A 198 -4.46 -4.98 17.51
CA LEU A 198 -4.90 -5.86 16.44
C LEU A 198 -4.56 -7.31 16.76
N ASN A 199 -5.58 -8.18 16.75
CA ASN A 199 -5.38 -9.62 16.88
C ASN A 199 -4.96 -10.22 15.53
N LEU A 200 -3.72 -9.94 15.12
CA LEU A 200 -3.14 -10.42 13.87
C LEU A 200 -2.82 -11.92 13.95
N ARG A 201 -3.18 -12.67 12.90
CA ARG A 201 -2.75 -14.06 12.71
C ARG A 201 -1.27 -14.09 12.28
N ASN A 202 -0.63 -15.26 12.32
CA ASN A 202 0.76 -15.43 11.87
C ASN A 202 0.89 -15.36 10.34
N ASP A 203 0.76 -14.16 9.78
CA ASP A 203 0.80 -13.87 8.35
C ASP A 203 1.91 -12.85 7.98
N ALA A 204 1.91 -12.37 6.74
CA ALA A 204 2.86 -11.38 6.26
C ALA A 204 2.74 -10.03 6.99
N LEU A 205 1.51 -9.61 7.34
CA LEU A 205 1.25 -8.38 8.07
C LEU A 205 1.81 -8.48 9.50
N ARG A 206 1.65 -9.62 10.17
CA ARG A 206 2.25 -9.84 11.50
C ARG A 206 3.77 -9.71 11.50
N ARG A 207 4.44 -10.34 10.53
CA ARG A 207 5.92 -10.23 10.41
C ARG A 207 6.39 -8.81 10.19
N LYS A 208 5.64 -8.02 9.42
CA LYS A 208 5.90 -6.59 9.22
C LYS A 208 5.62 -5.78 10.48
N PHE A 209 4.54 -6.05 11.20
CA PHE A 209 4.25 -5.41 12.47
C PHE A 209 5.36 -5.67 13.51
N ASP A 210 5.84 -6.91 13.61
CA ASP A 210 6.90 -7.29 14.55
C ASP A 210 8.22 -6.53 14.30
N SER A 211 8.43 -5.94 13.10
CA SER A 211 9.58 -5.09 12.81
C SER A 211 9.46 -3.69 13.44
N LEU A 212 8.25 -3.20 13.68
CA LEU A 212 8.01 -1.84 14.19
C LEU A 212 8.63 -1.60 15.56
N LYS A 213 8.80 -2.64 16.39
CA LYS A 213 9.45 -2.50 17.71
C LYS A 213 10.89 -1.97 17.59
N TYR A 214 11.58 -2.30 16.50
CA TYR A 214 12.94 -1.81 16.25
C TYR A 214 12.91 -0.35 15.81
N ASP A 215 11.95 0.03 14.96
CA ASP A 215 11.78 1.43 14.53
C ASP A 215 11.38 2.32 15.71
N LEU A 216 10.46 1.87 16.55
CA LEU A 216 10.06 2.53 17.80
C LEU A 216 11.27 2.76 18.70
N LYS A 217 12.04 1.69 18.98
CA LYS A 217 13.23 1.79 19.83
C LYS A 217 14.24 2.80 19.29
N ARG A 218 14.48 2.80 17.97
CA ARG A 218 15.40 3.75 17.33
C ARG A 218 14.91 5.20 17.47
N CYS A 219 13.61 5.45 17.31
CA CYS A 219 13.04 6.78 17.52
C CYS A 219 13.15 7.24 18.99
N GLU A 220 12.89 6.34 19.95
CA GLU A 220 13.05 6.61 21.37
C GLU A 220 14.50 6.93 21.75
N ASP A 221 15.47 6.20 21.20
CA ASP A 221 16.90 6.44 21.43
C ASP A 221 17.31 7.83 20.95
N VAL A 222 16.81 8.28 19.79
CA VAL A 222 17.06 9.64 19.28
C VAL A 222 16.50 10.69 20.24
N VAL A 223 15.25 10.54 20.70
CA VAL A 223 14.63 11.51 21.62
C VAL A 223 15.32 11.49 22.99
N TYR A 224 15.74 10.33 23.48
CA TYR A 224 16.52 10.18 24.70
C TYR A 224 17.84 10.96 24.59
N ASP A 225 18.57 10.79 23.48
CA ASP A 225 19.84 11.48 23.22
C ASP A 225 19.68 13.01 23.19
N LEU A 226 18.60 13.51 22.61
CA LEU A 226 18.29 14.94 22.58
C LEU A 226 17.96 15.47 23.98
N THR A 227 17.18 14.72 24.75
CA THR A 227 16.77 15.10 26.10
C THR A 227 17.97 15.14 27.05
N LEU A 228 18.85 14.14 26.99
CA LEU A 228 20.07 14.08 27.78
C LEU A 228 21.00 15.27 27.55
N ARG A 229 20.99 15.82 26.33
CA ARG A 229 21.80 16.97 25.91
C ARG A 229 21.10 18.32 26.14
N GLY A 230 19.88 18.34 26.67
CA GLY A 230 19.10 19.56 26.87
C GLY A 230 18.70 20.26 25.57
N LEU A 231 18.61 19.53 24.46
CA LEU A 231 18.24 20.05 23.13
C LEU A 231 16.72 20.07 22.91
N THR A 232 15.96 19.54 23.86
CA THR A 232 14.50 19.47 23.83
C THR A 232 13.93 19.97 25.15
N LYS A 233 12.73 20.55 25.10
CA LYS A 233 11.99 20.91 26.30
C LYS A 233 11.46 19.63 26.98
N PRO A 234 11.48 19.53 28.32
CA PRO A 234 10.82 18.44 29.02
C PRO A 234 9.35 18.33 28.59
N ARG A 235 8.81 17.11 28.44
CA ARG A 235 7.37 16.91 28.28
C ARG A 235 6.69 17.44 29.55
N GLU A 236 5.87 18.49 29.42
CA GLU A 236 4.89 18.90 30.44
C GLU A 236 3.73 17.91 30.51
#